data_AF-A0A970PPF9-F1
#
_entry.id   AF-A0A970PPF9-F1
#
_cell.length_a   1.000
_cell.length_b   1.000
_cell.length_c   1.000
_cell.angle_alpha   90.00
_cell.angle_beta   90.00
_cell.angle_gamma   90.00
#
_symmetry.space_group_name_H-M   'P 1'
#
loop_
_entity.id
_entity.type
_entity.pdbx_description
1 polymer ?
#
loop_
_entity_poly.entity_id
_entity_poly.type
_entity_poly.pdbx_seq_one_letter_code
_entity_poly.pdbx_strand_id
1 'polypeptide(L)'
;AVRMPEDRVAVYGNQFMLRYLDPEAEGVLHSPGLFTVPEEAGLAVYGEDGRMDLFRTYAGNLSDYGNRRTWIGHRVLAPSTAGEYDGSTRYDLFYAPDKKVSVNDLMALTRNRFEGTAFSPDETGRGDLRVIGTESQGTAHILQVFDDLPAAMRAVGWLCLANAEHSVYLPVSSLITDTAESFRRDSQERSYQPEMASIAFKRLCALAEQDRAYYGAGVRNYWQGMEDKLLAEYPSVLTRAAGMYAASPEDAAEYLTEYTTGAQEKAFKDANALFEELLWYVMDHTDTLKYSFSYDTLTMGDTPTQAPFVPSLKLD
;
A
#
# COMPACT_ATOMS: atom_id res chain seq x y z
N ALA A 1 20.18 -13.84 -2.69
CA ALA A 1 18.91 -13.61 -3.41
C ALA A 1 18.35 -14.95 -3.86
N VAL A 2 17.04 -15.11 -3.82
CA VAL A 2 16.34 -16.33 -4.25
C VAL A 2 15.23 -15.88 -5.21
N ARG A 3 15.15 -16.50 -6.40
CA ARG A 3 14.05 -16.25 -7.34
C ARG A 3 12.73 -16.65 -6.69
N MET A 4 11.72 -15.77 -6.77
CA MET A 4 10.38 -16.09 -6.30
C MET A 4 9.79 -17.24 -7.14
N PRO A 5 9.24 -18.30 -6.51
CA PRO A 5 8.56 -19.36 -7.25
C PRO A 5 7.30 -18.84 -7.96
N GLU A 6 6.95 -19.43 -9.10
CA GLU A 6 5.87 -18.94 -9.99
C GLU A 6 4.47 -19.08 -9.38
N ASP A 7 4.26 -20.06 -8.49
CA ASP A 7 2.98 -20.34 -7.83
C ASP A 7 2.88 -19.76 -6.41
N ARG A 8 3.79 -18.87 -6.01
CA ARG A 8 3.91 -18.35 -4.65
C ARG A 8 3.84 -16.84 -4.57
N VAL A 9 3.53 -16.37 -3.36
CA VAL A 9 3.60 -14.97 -2.97
C VAL A 9 4.52 -14.81 -1.76
N ALA A 10 4.99 -13.59 -1.55
CA ALA A 10 5.77 -13.20 -0.38
C ALA A 10 5.28 -11.86 0.16
N VAL A 11 4.95 -11.84 1.45
CA VAL A 11 4.67 -10.59 2.20
C VAL A 11 5.47 -10.64 3.47
N TYR A 12 6.30 -9.64 3.69
CA TYR A 12 7.16 -9.59 4.87
C TYR A 12 7.35 -8.16 5.37
N GLY A 13 7.29 -8.01 6.69
CA GLY A 13 7.62 -6.75 7.35
C GLY A 13 9.13 -6.47 7.30
N ASN A 14 9.58 -5.48 8.08
CA ASN A 14 11.00 -5.16 8.18
C ASN A 14 11.75 -6.23 9.00
N GLN A 15 12.00 -7.39 8.39
CA GLN A 15 12.72 -8.51 8.99
C GLN A 15 13.44 -9.35 7.92
N PHE A 16 14.50 -10.05 8.33
CA PHE A 16 15.25 -10.95 7.45
C PHE A 16 14.51 -12.29 7.29
N MET A 17 14.21 -12.68 6.05
CA MET A 17 13.29 -13.78 5.76
C MET A 17 13.93 -15.07 5.26
N LEU A 18 15.19 -15.06 4.82
CA LEU A 18 15.88 -16.28 4.42
C LEU A 18 16.39 -17.02 5.66
N ARG A 19 16.21 -18.34 5.74
CA ARG A 19 16.67 -19.15 6.89
C ARG A 19 17.70 -20.15 6.46
N TYR A 20 17.26 -21.12 5.67
CA TYR A 20 18.13 -22.11 5.06
C TYR A 20 18.18 -21.85 3.57
N LEU A 21 19.37 -21.97 3.00
CA LEU A 21 19.63 -21.76 1.59
C LEU A 21 20.46 -22.92 1.08
N ASP A 22 20.03 -23.51 -0.03
CA ASP A 22 20.87 -24.35 -0.85
C ASP A 22 21.65 -23.44 -1.81
N PRO A 23 22.99 -23.31 -1.68
CA PRO A 23 23.77 -22.41 -2.53
C PRO A 23 23.77 -22.82 -4.00
N GLU A 24 23.57 -24.11 -4.28
CA GLU A 24 23.63 -24.68 -5.63
C GLU A 24 22.25 -24.75 -6.30
N ALA A 25 21.19 -24.37 -5.60
CA ALA A 25 19.83 -24.41 -6.14
C ALA A 25 19.65 -23.41 -7.29
N GLU A 26 18.89 -23.82 -8.32
CA GLU A 26 18.54 -22.95 -9.44
C GLU A 26 17.82 -21.69 -8.95
N GLY A 27 18.19 -20.53 -9.51
CA GLY A 27 17.60 -19.24 -9.12
C GLY A 27 18.13 -18.67 -7.80
N VAL A 28 19.19 -19.26 -7.22
CA VAL A 28 19.92 -18.71 -6.09
C VAL A 28 21.14 -17.94 -6.56
N LEU A 29 21.34 -16.75 -6.01
CA LEU A 29 22.56 -15.96 -6.15
C LEU A 29 23.04 -15.52 -4.77
N HIS A 30 24.29 -15.78 -4.43
CA HIS A 30 24.86 -15.35 -3.16
C HIS A 30 26.32 -14.90 -3.30
N SER A 31 26.80 -14.14 -2.31
CA SER A 31 28.21 -13.79 -2.25
C SER A 31 29.06 -15.04 -1.97
N PRO A 32 30.29 -15.13 -2.52
CA PRO A 32 31.18 -16.27 -2.24
C PRO A 32 31.43 -16.50 -0.74
N GLY A 33 31.46 -15.43 0.05
CA GLY A 33 31.68 -15.49 1.50
C GLY A 33 30.44 -15.62 2.37
N LEU A 34 29.25 -15.90 1.81
CA LEU A 34 27.99 -15.95 2.58
C LEU A 34 28.07 -16.92 3.78
N PHE A 35 28.80 -18.02 3.64
CA PHE A 35 28.94 -19.01 4.72
C PHE A 35 30.29 -18.88 5.45
N THR A 36 31.37 -18.61 4.73
CA THR A 36 32.72 -18.61 5.33
C THR A 36 32.98 -17.40 6.24
N VAL A 37 32.47 -16.21 5.90
CA VAL A 37 32.69 -15.00 6.70
C VAL A 37 32.17 -15.13 8.14
N PRO A 38 30.90 -15.54 8.39
CA PRO A 38 30.41 -15.71 9.75
C PRO A 38 31.07 -16.90 10.47
N GLU A 39 31.52 -17.92 9.76
CA GLU A 39 32.30 -19.03 10.34
C GLU A 39 33.65 -18.54 10.87
N GLU A 40 34.42 -17.85 10.03
CA GLU A 40 35.73 -17.28 10.39
C GLU A 40 35.63 -16.26 11.53
N ALA A 41 34.52 -15.51 11.59
CA ALA A 41 34.23 -14.58 12.66
C ALA A 41 33.75 -15.24 13.97
N GLY A 42 33.46 -16.55 13.98
CA GLY A 42 32.89 -17.25 15.13
C GLY A 42 31.45 -16.84 15.45
N LEU A 43 30.70 -16.35 14.45
CA LEU A 43 29.33 -15.85 14.57
C LEU A 43 28.29 -16.77 13.91
N ALA A 44 28.72 -17.79 13.17
CA ALA A 44 27.84 -18.73 12.49
C ALA A 44 26.92 -19.47 13.47
N VAL A 45 25.62 -19.44 13.20
CA VAL A 45 24.60 -20.18 13.95
C VAL A 45 24.02 -21.27 13.05
N TYR A 46 23.95 -22.49 13.56
CA TYR A 46 23.44 -23.66 12.83
C TYR A 46 22.10 -24.13 13.38
N GLY A 47 21.26 -24.65 12.48
CA GLY A 47 20.05 -25.37 12.81
C GLY A 47 20.33 -26.80 13.29
N GLU A 48 19.28 -27.49 13.73
CA GLU A 48 19.36 -28.90 14.14
C GLU A 48 19.74 -29.84 13.00
N ASP A 49 19.46 -29.44 11.76
CA ASP A 49 19.80 -30.16 10.53
C ASP A 49 21.25 -29.92 10.05
N GLY A 50 22.04 -29.17 10.84
CA GLY A 50 23.43 -28.85 10.52
C GLY A 50 23.61 -27.77 9.45
N ARG A 51 22.53 -27.21 8.89
CA ARG A 51 22.62 -26.09 7.94
C ARG A 51 22.77 -24.78 8.69
N MET A 52 23.52 -23.83 8.12
CA MET A 52 23.62 -22.49 8.67
C MET A 52 22.24 -21.81 8.65
N ASP A 53 21.77 -21.36 9.80
CA ASP A 53 20.57 -20.54 9.94
C ASP A 53 20.96 -19.10 9.64
N LEU A 54 20.74 -18.68 8.38
CA LEU A 54 21.10 -17.35 7.89
C LEU A 54 20.39 -16.24 8.67
N PHE A 55 19.16 -16.47 9.12
CA PHE A 55 18.42 -15.51 9.91
C PHE A 55 19.11 -15.27 11.26
N ARG A 56 19.38 -16.35 12.01
CA ARG A 56 20.04 -16.25 13.32
C ARG A 56 21.48 -15.75 13.22
N THR A 57 22.16 -16.09 12.14
CA THR A 57 23.55 -15.67 11.87
C THR A 57 23.65 -14.17 11.57
N TYR A 58 22.74 -13.62 10.76
CA TYR A 58 22.87 -12.25 10.23
C TYR A 58 21.92 -11.21 10.83
N ALA A 59 20.74 -11.62 11.33
CA ALA A 59 19.73 -10.70 11.84
C ALA A 59 19.44 -10.90 13.34
N GLY A 60 19.76 -12.07 13.89
CA GLY A 60 19.57 -12.39 15.30
C GLY A 60 18.15 -12.87 15.60
N ASN A 61 17.38 -12.07 16.34
CA ASN A 61 16.12 -12.50 16.96
C ASN A 61 14.88 -12.02 16.20
N LEU A 62 13.80 -12.80 16.31
CA LEU A 62 12.49 -12.46 15.76
C LEU A 62 11.89 -11.28 16.53
N SER A 63 11.24 -10.36 15.80
CA SER A 63 10.58 -9.19 16.39
C SER A 63 9.13 -9.11 15.90
N ASP A 64 8.21 -8.92 16.84
CA ASP A 64 6.80 -8.67 16.58
C ASP A 64 6.57 -7.50 15.60
N TYR A 65 7.47 -6.52 15.57
CA TYR A 65 7.39 -5.34 14.69
C TYR A 65 7.34 -5.71 13.19
N GLY A 66 8.14 -6.69 12.77
CA GLY A 66 8.16 -7.20 11.41
C GLY A 66 7.27 -8.44 11.24
N ASN A 67 7.25 -9.29 12.26
CA ASN A 67 6.63 -10.61 12.16
C ASN A 67 5.10 -10.55 12.05
N ARG A 68 4.44 -9.63 12.78
CA ARG A 68 2.99 -9.44 12.67
C ARG A 68 2.56 -9.02 11.26
N ARG A 69 3.33 -8.15 10.61
CA ARG A 69 3.05 -7.69 9.23
C ARG A 69 3.28 -8.79 8.18
N THR A 70 4.19 -9.71 8.48
CA THR A 70 4.41 -10.92 7.68
C THR A 70 3.20 -11.86 7.83
N TRP A 71 2.76 -12.10 9.06
CA TRP A 71 1.59 -12.92 9.35
C TRP A 71 0.30 -12.37 8.74
N ILE A 72 0.01 -11.07 8.88
CA ILE A 72 -1.23 -10.53 8.34
C ILE A 72 -1.26 -10.60 6.82
N GLY A 73 -0.12 -10.47 6.15
CA GLY A 73 0.00 -10.73 4.72
C GLY A 73 -0.37 -12.16 4.35
N HIS A 74 0.15 -13.14 5.11
CA HIS A 74 -0.23 -14.55 4.97
C HIS A 74 -1.73 -14.73 5.19
N ARG A 75 -2.29 -14.17 6.27
CA ARG A 75 -3.73 -14.26 6.57
C ARG A 75 -4.62 -13.65 5.48
N VAL A 76 -4.20 -12.54 4.87
CA VAL A 76 -4.96 -11.88 3.79
C VAL A 76 -4.93 -12.69 2.50
N LEU A 77 -3.77 -13.23 2.13
CA LEU A 77 -3.58 -13.89 0.82
C LEU A 77 -3.81 -15.42 0.85
N ALA A 78 -3.64 -16.05 2.01
CA ALA A 78 -3.84 -17.49 2.23
C ALA A 78 -4.47 -17.79 3.60
N PRO A 79 -5.70 -17.29 3.88
CA PRO A 79 -6.38 -17.49 5.16
C PRO A 79 -6.55 -18.97 5.54
N SER A 80 -6.63 -19.88 4.57
CA SER A 80 -6.74 -21.32 4.82
C SER A 80 -5.54 -21.94 5.55
N THR A 81 -4.36 -21.29 5.48
CA THR A 81 -3.11 -21.82 6.04
C THR A 81 -2.44 -20.92 7.08
N ALA A 82 -2.86 -19.66 7.21
CA ALA A 82 -2.17 -18.68 8.05
C ALA A 82 -2.29 -18.93 9.56
N GLY A 83 -3.43 -19.48 10.01
CA GLY A 83 -3.73 -19.66 11.43
C GLY A 83 -3.75 -18.34 12.22
N GLU A 84 -3.74 -18.47 13.56
CA GLU A 84 -3.63 -17.33 14.47
C GLU A 84 -2.18 -16.85 14.63
N TYR A 85 -2.00 -15.60 15.05
CA TYR A 85 -0.66 -15.06 15.26
C TYR A 85 0.04 -15.75 16.43
N ASP A 86 1.27 -16.18 16.20
CA ASP A 86 2.19 -16.69 17.21
C ASP A 86 3.55 -15.98 17.08
N GLY A 87 3.91 -15.22 18.12
CA GLY A 87 5.16 -14.46 18.18
C GLY A 87 6.42 -15.33 18.27
N SER A 88 6.28 -16.63 18.55
CA SER A 88 7.38 -17.60 18.48
C SER A 88 7.50 -18.29 17.12
N THR A 89 6.46 -18.16 16.28
CA THR A 89 6.43 -18.74 14.93
C THR A 89 7.12 -17.82 13.94
N ARG A 90 8.03 -18.42 13.17
CA ARG A 90 8.66 -17.78 12.02
C ARG A 90 7.88 -18.15 10.77
N TYR A 91 7.11 -17.20 10.25
CA TYR A 91 6.33 -17.39 9.03
C TYR A 91 7.24 -17.55 7.81
N ASP A 92 6.79 -18.37 6.86
CA ASP A 92 7.53 -18.66 5.63
C ASP A 92 7.59 -17.44 4.70
N LEU A 93 8.72 -17.27 4.01
CA LEU A 93 8.87 -16.21 3.01
C LEU A 93 7.94 -16.44 1.82
N PHE A 94 7.86 -17.68 1.34
CA PHE A 94 7.06 -18.06 0.19
C PHE A 94 5.94 -18.99 0.61
N TYR A 95 4.71 -18.64 0.27
CA TYR A 95 3.53 -19.47 0.52
C TYR A 95 2.59 -19.43 -0.69
N ALA A 96 1.75 -20.46 -0.83
CA ALA A 96 0.72 -20.47 -1.87
C ALA A 96 -0.44 -19.59 -1.43
N PRO A 97 -0.91 -18.64 -2.25
CA PRO A 97 -2.13 -17.91 -1.96
C PRO A 97 -3.35 -18.83 -2.19
N ASP A 98 -4.45 -18.58 -1.47
CA ASP A 98 -5.69 -19.37 -1.62
C ASP A 98 -6.35 -19.14 -2.98
N LYS A 99 -6.10 -17.98 -3.59
CA LYS A 99 -6.59 -17.56 -4.91
C LYS A 99 -5.49 -16.79 -5.66
N LYS A 100 -5.65 -16.63 -6.98
CA LYS A 100 -4.79 -15.71 -7.75
C LYS A 100 -4.88 -14.31 -7.16
N VAL A 101 -3.72 -13.67 -6.97
CA VAL A 101 -3.61 -12.33 -6.40
C VAL A 101 -3.82 -11.29 -7.49
N SER A 102 -4.76 -10.37 -7.27
CA SER A 102 -5.02 -9.23 -8.14
C SER A 102 -4.30 -7.97 -7.68
N VAL A 103 -4.23 -6.95 -8.54
CA VAL A 103 -3.71 -5.63 -8.16
C VAL A 103 -4.54 -5.05 -7.00
N ASN A 104 -5.87 -5.22 -7.02
CA ASN A 104 -6.74 -4.74 -5.94
C ASN A 104 -6.42 -5.41 -4.59
N ASP A 105 -6.11 -6.72 -4.58
CA ASP A 105 -5.69 -7.41 -3.35
C ASP A 105 -4.38 -6.79 -2.79
N LEU A 106 -3.45 -6.38 -3.66
CA LEU A 106 -2.21 -5.71 -3.25
C LEU A 106 -2.47 -4.28 -2.75
N MET A 107 -3.36 -3.53 -3.41
CA MET A 107 -3.78 -2.20 -2.95
C MET A 107 -4.38 -2.29 -1.54
N ALA A 108 -5.30 -3.22 -1.32
CA ALA A 108 -5.88 -3.49 0.01
C ALA A 108 -4.82 -3.90 1.05
N LEU A 109 -3.86 -4.75 0.66
CA LEU A 109 -2.78 -5.18 1.57
C LEU A 109 -1.94 -3.99 2.05
N THR A 110 -1.60 -3.04 1.18
CA THR A 110 -0.82 -1.84 1.57
C THR A 110 -1.57 -0.92 2.53
N ARG A 111 -2.90 -1.00 2.56
CA ARG A 111 -3.78 -0.23 3.45
C ARG A 111 -3.99 -0.90 4.79
N ASN A 112 -3.72 -2.21 4.88
CA ASN A 112 -4.15 -3.04 5.99
C ASN A 112 -3.61 -2.59 7.35
N ARG A 113 -4.51 -2.58 8.33
CA ARG A 113 -4.24 -2.23 9.73
C ARG A 113 -4.68 -3.33 10.69
N PHE A 114 -4.65 -4.59 10.25
CA PHE A 114 -5.08 -5.77 11.00
C PHE A 114 -6.59 -5.86 11.25
N GLU A 115 -7.42 -5.30 10.36
CA GLU A 115 -8.88 -5.34 10.42
C GLU A 115 -9.40 -6.78 10.64
N GLY A 116 -10.42 -6.92 11.51
CA GLY A 116 -10.98 -8.23 11.85
C GLY A 116 -10.07 -9.11 12.72
N THR A 117 -9.12 -8.51 13.44
CA THR A 117 -8.22 -9.23 14.37
C THR A 117 -8.08 -8.47 15.69
N ALA A 118 -7.59 -9.16 16.73
CA ALA A 118 -7.28 -8.55 18.03
C ALA A 118 -6.16 -7.50 18.01
N PHE A 119 -5.55 -7.24 16.84
CA PHE A 119 -4.47 -6.27 16.66
C PHE A 119 -4.88 -5.01 15.90
N SER A 120 -6.14 -4.92 15.46
CA SER A 120 -6.64 -3.72 14.79
C SER A 120 -6.64 -2.53 15.77
N PRO A 121 -5.86 -1.46 15.51
CA PRO A 121 -5.85 -0.29 16.39
C PRO A 121 -7.22 0.40 16.39
N ASP A 122 -7.94 0.32 15.26
CA ASP A 122 -9.19 1.02 15.04
C ASP A 122 -10.37 0.29 15.73
N GLU A 123 -10.31 -1.04 15.85
CA GLU A 123 -11.33 -1.84 16.56
C GLU A 123 -11.03 -2.03 18.05
N THR A 124 -9.75 -2.04 18.44
CA THR A 124 -9.33 -2.41 19.80
C THR A 124 -8.71 -1.26 20.60
N GLY A 125 -8.43 -0.12 19.97
CA GLY A 125 -7.68 0.99 20.58
C GLY A 125 -6.18 0.75 20.75
N ARG A 126 -5.63 -0.34 20.19
CA ARG A 126 -4.21 -0.73 20.27
C ARG A 126 -3.32 0.06 19.31
N GLY A 127 -3.17 1.36 19.56
CA GLY A 127 -2.32 2.26 18.77
C GLY A 127 -0.81 2.05 18.91
N ASP A 128 -0.36 1.13 19.76
CA ASP A 128 1.06 0.82 20.02
C ASP A 128 1.69 -0.11 18.97
N LEU A 129 0.88 -0.72 18.11
CA LEU A 129 1.32 -1.73 17.15
C LEU A 129 1.66 -1.12 15.78
N ARG A 130 2.74 -1.60 15.16
CA ARG A 130 3.07 -1.25 13.77
C ARG A 130 2.17 -2.01 12.78
N VAL A 131 1.19 -1.30 12.23
CA VAL A 131 0.34 -1.70 11.09
C VAL A 131 1.07 -1.69 9.75
N ILE A 132 0.46 -2.09 8.62
CA ILE A 132 1.05 -1.87 7.29
C ILE A 132 0.75 -0.43 6.83
N GLY A 133 -0.52 -0.09 6.67
CA GLY A 133 -0.99 1.24 6.28
C GLY A 133 -0.80 2.27 7.39
N THR A 134 0.09 3.23 7.18
CA THR A 134 0.48 4.23 8.19
C THR A 134 0.51 5.63 7.61
N GLU A 135 0.22 6.57 8.49
CA GLU A 135 0.33 8.02 8.37
C GLU A 135 1.76 8.45 7.96
N SER A 136 2.78 7.63 8.21
CA SER A 136 4.17 7.90 7.79
C SER A 136 4.50 7.46 6.36
N GLN A 137 3.57 6.81 5.66
CA GLN A 137 3.76 6.40 4.28
C GLN A 137 3.88 7.63 3.37
N GLY A 138 5.02 7.74 2.69
CA GLY A 138 5.28 8.78 1.70
C GLY A 138 4.72 8.41 0.33
N THR A 139 4.90 7.15 -0.07
CA THR A 139 4.35 6.58 -1.30
C THR A 139 4.05 5.09 -1.11
N ALA A 140 3.17 4.57 -1.96
CA ALA A 140 2.89 3.14 -2.13
C ALA A 140 2.92 2.83 -3.62
N HIS A 141 3.42 1.65 -4.01
CA HIS A 141 3.47 1.31 -5.43
C HIS A 141 3.33 -0.20 -5.67
N ILE A 142 2.71 -0.52 -6.79
CA ILE A 142 2.61 -1.88 -7.33
C ILE A 142 3.20 -1.85 -8.73
N LEU A 143 4.21 -2.69 -8.98
CA LEU A 143 4.80 -2.83 -10.31
C LEU A 143 4.26 -4.10 -10.96
N GLN A 144 3.47 -3.93 -12.02
CA GLN A 144 2.88 -5.01 -12.78
C GLN A 144 3.60 -5.14 -14.13
N VAL A 145 4.01 -6.36 -14.47
CA VAL A 145 4.67 -6.64 -15.76
C VAL A 145 3.79 -7.60 -16.57
N PHE A 146 3.46 -7.21 -17.79
CA PHE A 146 2.65 -7.98 -18.73
C PHE A 146 3.57 -8.76 -19.70
N ASP A 147 3.25 -10.01 -19.96
CA ASP A 147 4.03 -10.91 -20.83
C ASP A 147 3.68 -10.74 -22.31
N ASP A 148 2.45 -10.30 -22.62
CA ASP A 148 1.89 -10.14 -23.96
C ASP A 148 2.10 -8.74 -24.58
N LEU A 149 2.68 -7.80 -23.84
CA LEU A 149 2.93 -6.42 -24.30
C LEU A 149 4.36 -6.19 -24.84
N PRO A 150 4.53 -5.23 -25.78
CA PRO A 150 5.85 -4.78 -26.24
C PRO A 150 6.76 -4.38 -25.07
N ALA A 151 8.07 -4.65 -25.22
CA ALA A 151 9.04 -4.48 -24.14
C ALA A 151 9.10 -3.06 -23.56
N ALA A 152 8.84 -2.03 -24.38
CA ALA A 152 8.87 -0.65 -23.94
C ALA A 152 7.66 -0.22 -23.09
N MET A 153 6.56 -0.98 -23.11
CA MET A 153 5.31 -0.63 -22.40
C MET A 153 4.82 -1.71 -21.43
N ARG A 154 5.53 -2.83 -21.33
CA ARG A 154 5.08 -4.00 -20.55
C ARG A 154 5.02 -3.79 -19.05
N ALA A 155 5.69 -2.77 -18.52
CA ALA A 155 5.65 -2.47 -17.10
C ALA A 155 4.67 -1.33 -16.84
N VAL A 156 3.80 -1.51 -15.85
CA VAL A 156 2.87 -0.50 -15.35
C VAL A 156 3.10 -0.37 -13.85
N GLY A 157 3.41 0.84 -13.41
CA GLY A 157 3.41 1.21 -12.00
C GLY A 157 2.05 1.75 -11.61
N TRP A 158 1.38 1.13 -10.64
CA TRP A 158 0.28 1.76 -9.92
C TRP A 158 0.89 2.54 -8.77
N LEU A 159 0.92 3.87 -8.88
CA LEU A 159 1.61 4.75 -7.93
C LEU A 159 0.60 5.50 -7.08
N CYS A 160 0.80 5.49 -5.78
CA CYS A 160 -0.01 6.20 -4.80
C CYS A 160 0.89 7.11 -3.96
N LEU A 161 0.52 8.39 -3.86
CA LEU A 161 1.21 9.38 -3.03
C LEU A 161 0.54 9.44 -1.65
N ALA A 162 1.34 9.68 -0.60
CA ALA A 162 0.92 9.65 0.80
C ALA A 162 0.41 8.27 1.27
N ASN A 163 -0.44 8.25 2.30
CA ASN A 163 -0.95 7.01 2.87
C ASN A 163 -1.99 6.40 1.95
N ALA A 164 -1.75 5.16 1.52
CA ALA A 164 -2.65 4.44 0.62
C ALA A 164 -4.07 4.30 1.18
N GLU A 165 -4.23 4.37 2.51
CA GLU A 165 -5.54 4.29 3.17
C GLU A 165 -6.51 5.36 2.65
N HIS A 166 -6.06 6.61 2.46
CA HIS A 166 -6.90 7.75 2.10
C HIS A 166 -6.43 8.47 0.83
N SER A 167 -5.73 7.73 -0.03
CA SER A 167 -5.19 8.19 -1.29
C SER A 167 -5.46 7.17 -2.40
N VAL A 168 -5.03 7.48 -3.62
CA VAL A 168 -5.41 6.77 -4.84
C VAL A 168 -4.19 6.24 -5.59
N TYR A 169 -4.30 5.01 -6.09
CA TYR A 169 -3.36 4.42 -7.02
C TYR A 169 -3.67 4.85 -8.46
N LEU A 170 -2.68 5.45 -9.13
CA LEU A 170 -2.78 5.89 -10.51
C LEU A 170 -1.86 5.07 -11.42
N PRO A 171 -2.32 4.65 -12.61
CA PRO A 171 -1.50 3.85 -13.51
C PRO A 171 -0.50 4.70 -14.30
N VAL A 172 0.75 4.25 -14.31
CA VAL A 172 1.89 4.87 -14.98
C VAL A 172 2.58 3.80 -15.82
N SER A 173 2.39 3.86 -17.14
CA SER A 173 3.09 2.95 -18.05
C SER A 173 4.56 3.32 -18.18
N SER A 174 5.41 2.32 -18.37
CA SER A 174 6.83 2.49 -18.73
C SER A 174 7.07 3.22 -20.06
N LEU A 175 6.03 3.37 -20.90
CA LEU A 175 6.13 4.06 -22.19
C LEU A 175 5.85 5.57 -22.11
N ILE A 176 5.30 6.09 -21.00
CA ILE A 176 4.99 7.52 -20.93
C ILE A 176 6.27 8.37 -21.00
N THR A 177 6.16 9.58 -21.53
CA THR A 177 7.29 10.52 -21.65
C THR A 177 7.21 11.67 -20.65
N ASP A 178 6.09 11.85 -19.98
CA ASP A 178 5.87 12.93 -19.03
C ASP A 178 4.79 12.58 -18.00
N THR A 179 4.65 13.42 -16.97
CA THR A 179 3.59 13.40 -15.97
C THR A 179 2.92 14.78 -15.88
N ALA A 180 1.75 14.84 -15.25
CA ALA A 180 1.07 16.09 -14.95
C ALA A 180 1.99 17.02 -14.12
N GLU A 181 1.86 18.32 -14.32
CA GLU A 181 2.76 19.32 -13.71
C GLU A 181 2.86 19.18 -12.18
N SER A 182 1.73 18.94 -11.51
CA SER A 182 1.65 18.75 -10.06
C SER A 182 2.36 17.50 -9.54
N PHE A 183 2.65 16.52 -10.40
CA PHE A 183 3.36 15.27 -10.06
C PHE A 183 4.86 15.30 -10.39
N ARG A 184 5.34 16.31 -11.13
CA ARG A 184 6.73 16.34 -11.62
C ARG A 184 7.79 16.54 -10.53
N ARG A 185 7.42 17.15 -9.40
CA ARG A 185 8.36 17.60 -8.37
C ARG A 185 7.76 17.46 -6.99
N ASP A 186 8.64 17.34 -6.00
CA ASP A 186 8.28 17.40 -4.59
C ASP A 186 9.11 18.49 -3.88
N SER A 187 8.59 18.95 -2.74
CA SER A 187 9.14 20.04 -1.96
C SER A 187 10.48 19.64 -1.32
N GLN A 188 11.57 20.29 -1.73
CA GLN A 188 12.93 20.01 -1.21
C GLN A 188 13.15 20.61 0.19
N GLU A 189 12.45 21.69 0.49
CA GLU A 189 12.47 22.38 1.78
C GLU A 189 11.10 22.15 2.39
N ARG A 190 10.96 21.42 3.50
CA ARG A 190 9.68 21.03 4.16
C ARG A 190 8.67 22.20 4.27
N SER A 191 8.00 22.51 3.17
CA SER A 191 7.23 23.72 2.97
C SER A 191 5.94 23.35 2.28
N TYR A 192 4.89 24.04 2.69
CA TYR A 192 3.54 23.79 2.22
C TYR A 192 3.33 24.44 0.86
N GLN A 193 3.28 23.62 -0.20
CA GLN A 193 3.11 24.03 -1.59
C GLN A 193 1.87 23.32 -2.17
N PRO A 194 0.68 23.94 -2.10
CA PRO A 194 -0.60 23.30 -2.47
C PRO A 194 -0.70 22.90 -3.95
N GLU A 195 0.16 23.43 -4.81
CA GLU A 195 0.30 23.06 -6.23
C GLU A 195 0.93 21.67 -6.45
N MET A 196 1.56 21.10 -5.41
CA MET A 196 2.20 19.78 -5.49
C MET A 196 1.22 18.67 -5.12
N ALA A 197 1.20 17.61 -5.93
CA ALA A 197 0.37 16.43 -5.68
C ALA A 197 0.72 15.77 -4.35
N SER A 198 2.01 15.66 -4.01
CA SER A 198 2.47 15.13 -2.71
C SER A 198 1.82 15.85 -1.53
N ILE A 199 1.71 17.18 -1.58
CA ILE A 199 1.10 18.01 -0.55
C ILE A 199 -0.43 17.85 -0.55
N ALA A 200 -1.08 17.86 -1.72
CA ALA A 200 -2.52 17.70 -1.84
C ALA A 200 -3.02 16.36 -1.27
N PHE A 201 -2.37 15.25 -1.60
CA PHE A 201 -2.71 13.95 -1.01
C PHE A 201 -2.32 13.88 0.46
N LYS A 202 -1.17 14.45 0.86
CA LYS A 202 -0.73 14.40 2.25
C LYS A 202 -1.66 15.15 3.20
N ARG A 203 -2.13 16.34 2.83
CA ARG A 203 -3.07 17.12 3.66
C ARG A 203 -4.44 16.45 3.78
N LEU A 204 -4.92 15.83 2.70
CA LEU A 204 -6.15 15.03 2.72
C LEU A 204 -6.02 13.85 3.67
N CYS A 205 -4.95 13.05 3.53
CA CYS A 205 -4.66 11.93 4.41
C CYS A 205 -4.56 12.36 5.88
N ALA A 206 -3.79 13.42 6.15
CA ALA A 206 -3.58 13.90 7.52
C ALA A 206 -4.87 14.28 8.24
N LEU A 207 -5.85 14.83 7.51
CA LEU A 207 -7.16 15.18 8.07
C LEU A 207 -8.07 13.94 8.20
N ALA A 208 -8.12 13.11 7.17
CA ALA A 208 -8.92 11.88 7.12
C ALA A 208 -8.54 10.87 8.24
N GLU A 209 -7.26 10.81 8.58
CA GLU A 209 -6.72 9.87 9.57
C GLU A 209 -6.99 10.27 11.03
N GLN A 210 -7.38 11.53 11.29
CA GLN A 210 -7.71 11.97 12.66
C GLN A 210 -8.91 11.22 13.21
N ASP A 211 -9.87 10.89 12.34
CA ASP A 211 -11.01 10.04 12.65
C ASP A 211 -11.34 9.16 11.44
N ARG A 212 -10.85 7.91 11.48
CA ARG A 212 -11.02 6.95 10.37
C ARG A 212 -12.46 6.53 10.14
N ALA A 213 -13.33 6.66 11.14
CA ALA A 213 -14.73 6.29 11.06
C ALA A 213 -15.55 7.43 10.45
N TYR A 214 -15.36 8.65 10.95
CA TYR A 214 -16.18 9.79 10.57
C TYR A 214 -15.56 10.68 9.48
N TYR A 215 -14.23 10.82 9.42
CA TYR A 215 -13.56 11.65 8.40
C TYR A 215 -13.04 10.78 7.25
N GLY A 216 -12.37 9.68 7.58
CA GLY A 216 -11.69 8.84 6.60
C GLY A 216 -12.60 8.00 5.71
N ALA A 217 -13.69 7.45 6.24
CA ALA A 217 -14.51 6.46 5.54
C ALA A 217 -15.03 6.94 4.18
N GLY A 218 -15.53 8.18 4.08
CA GLY A 218 -15.99 8.76 2.81
C GLY A 218 -14.88 8.94 1.79
N VAL A 219 -13.69 9.37 2.23
CA VAL A 219 -12.50 9.53 1.39
C VAL A 219 -12.06 8.18 0.84
N ARG A 220 -12.01 7.14 1.71
CA ARG A 220 -11.68 5.76 1.29
C ARG A 220 -12.65 5.25 0.23
N ASN A 221 -13.94 5.43 0.45
CA ASN A 221 -14.98 4.95 -0.47
C ASN A 221 -14.88 5.63 -1.85
N TYR A 222 -14.61 6.94 -1.88
CA TYR A 222 -14.43 7.66 -3.13
C TYR A 222 -13.22 7.14 -3.91
N TRP A 223 -12.05 7.00 -3.26
CA TRP A 223 -10.85 6.51 -3.92
C TRP A 223 -10.96 5.06 -4.36
N GLN A 224 -11.60 4.19 -3.57
CA GLN A 224 -11.86 2.81 -3.98
C GLN A 224 -12.67 2.77 -5.28
N GLY A 225 -13.73 3.58 -5.40
CA GLY A 225 -14.52 3.61 -6.63
C GLY A 225 -13.76 4.18 -7.83
N MET A 226 -12.83 5.13 -7.61
CA MET A 226 -11.93 5.60 -8.67
C MET A 226 -10.95 4.50 -9.11
N GLU A 227 -10.38 3.75 -8.17
CA GLU A 227 -9.48 2.63 -8.44
C GLU A 227 -10.18 1.49 -9.18
N ASP A 228 -11.40 1.15 -8.77
CA ASP A 228 -12.22 0.13 -9.44
C ASP A 228 -12.47 0.50 -10.91
N LYS A 229 -12.78 1.79 -11.17
CA LYS A 229 -12.96 2.31 -12.54
C LYS A 229 -11.66 2.21 -13.35
N LEU A 230 -10.53 2.67 -12.77
CA LEU A 230 -9.23 2.61 -13.43
C LEU A 230 -8.82 1.16 -13.74
N LEU A 231 -8.97 0.24 -12.78
CA LEU A 231 -8.66 -1.18 -12.94
C LEU A 231 -9.52 -1.84 -14.03
N ALA A 232 -10.79 -1.45 -14.15
CA ALA A 232 -11.68 -1.95 -15.19
C ALA A 232 -11.35 -1.40 -16.59
N GLU A 233 -10.97 -0.12 -16.68
CA GLU A 233 -10.71 0.56 -17.96
C GLU A 233 -9.31 0.25 -18.52
N TYR A 234 -8.28 0.24 -17.66
CA TYR A 234 -6.87 0.26 -18.08
C TYR A 234 -6.44 -0.89 -19.01
N PRO A 235 -6.97 -2.13 -18.90
CA PRO A 235 -6.69 -3.17 -19.89
C PRO A 235 -7.05 -2.78 -21.33
N SER A 236 -8.14 -2.03 -21.51
CA SER A 236 -8.55 -1.53 -22.84
C SER A 236 -7.62 -0.42 -23.33
N VAL A 237 -7.14 0.44 -22.43
CA VAL A 237 -6.13 1.48 -22.71
C VAL A 237 -4.83 0.83 -23.19
N LEU A 238 -4.33 -0.19 -22.49
CA LEU A 238 -3.13 -0.92 -22.89
C LEU A 238 -3.30 -1.63 -24.22
N THR A 239 -4.45 -2.26 -24.47
CA THR A 239 -4.75 -2.92 -25.75
C THR A 239 -4.71 -1.93 -26.92
N ARG A 240 -5.31 -0.75 -26.73
CA ARG A 240 -5.28 0.32 -27.74
C ARG A 240 -3.86 0.82 -27.97
N ALA A 241 -3.12 1.10 -26.91
CA ALA A 241 -1.73 1.55 -26.99
C ALA A 241 -0.83 0.52 -27.70
N ALA A 242 -1.01 -0.78 -27.42
CA ALA A 242 -0.27 -1.84 -28.09
C ALA A 242 -0.58 -1.91 -29.59
N GLY A 243 -1.84 -1.70 -29.98
CA GLY A 243 -2.24 -1.59 -31.39
C GLY A 243 -1.61 -0.40 -32.09
N MET A 244 -1.51 0.75 -31.41
CA MET A 244 -0.84 1.96 -31.93
C MET A 244 0.68 1.74 -32.03
N TYR A 245 1.28 1.09 -31.02
CA TYR A 245 2.72 0.87 -30.93
C TYR A 245 3.28 0.09 -32.13
N ALA A 246 2.49 -0.83 -32.68
CA ALA A 246 2.87 -1.58 -33.88
C ALA A 246 3.05 -0.69 -35.13
N ALA A 247 2.38 0.48 -35.18
CA ALA A 247 2.47 1.44 -36.27
C ALA A 247 3.40 2.62 -35.95
N SER A 248 3.30 3.18 -34.75
CA SER A 248 4.08 4.32 -34.26
C SER A 248 4.29 4.21 -32.75
N PRO A 249 5.51 3.85 -32.29
CA PRO A 249 5.86 3.87 -30.87
C PRO A 249 5.66 5.24 -30.22
N GLU A 250 5.93 6.32 -30.96
CA GLU A 250 5.75 7.70 -30.51
C GLU A 250 4.27 8.01 -30.24
N ASP A 251 3.36 7.66 -31.15
CA ASP A 251 1.92 7.91 -30.98
C ASP A 251 1.37 7.12 -29.78
N ALA A 252 1.85 5.88 -29.58
CA ALA A 252 1.48 5.07 -28.41
C ALA A 252 1.97 5.68 -27.09
N ALA A 253 3.19 6.25 -27.10
CA ALA A 253 3.75 6.97 -25.95
C ALA A 253 2.96 8.24 -25.65
N GLU A 254 2.59 9.01 -26.67
CA GLU A 254 1.74 10.20 -26.54
C GLU A 254 0.38 9.83 -25.96
N TYR A 255 -0.30 8.83 -26.53
CA TYR A 255 -1.60 8.35 -26.04
C TYR A 255 -1.57 7.92 -24.57
N LEU A 256 -0.56 7.15 -24.15
CA LEU A 256 -0.42 6.73 -22.75
C LEU A 256 -0.05 7.90 -21.84
N THR A 257 0.75 8.85 -22.32
CA THR A 257 1.10 10.06 -21.58
C THR A 257 -0.15 10.88 -21.33
N GLU A 258 -0.96 11.16 -22.35
CA GLU A 258 -2.23 11.89 -22.23
C GLU A 258 -3.21 11.21 -21.25
N TYR A 259 -3.35 9.88 -21.33
CA TYR A 259 -4.17 9.13 -20.38
C TYR A 259 -3.66 9.29 -18.94
N THR A 260 -2.36 9.09 -18.72
CA THR A 260 -1.75 9.20 -17.39
C THR A 260 -1.85 10.63 -16.84
N THR A 261 -1.56 11.66 -17.64
CA THR A 261 -1.67 13.06 -17.19
C THR A 261 -3.12 13.43 -16.88
N GLY A 262 -4.08 13.01 -17.71
CA GLY A 262 -5.50 13.24 -17.44
C GLY A 262 -5.98 12.60 -16.14
N ALA A 263 -5.58 11.36 -15.88
CA ALA A 263 -5.89 10.67 -14.62
C ALA A 263 -5.25 11.39 -13.41
N GLN A 264 -4.01 11.84 -13.54
CA GLN A 264 -3.28 12.59 -12.52
C GLN A 264 -3.91 13.95 -12.22
N GLU A 265 -4.24 14.73 -13.25
CA GLU A 265 -4.89 16.04 -13.11
C GLU A 265 -6.26 15.93 -12.43
N LYS A 266 -7.04 14.92 -12.83
CA LYS A 266 -8.33 14.62 -12.18
C LYS A 266 -8.12 14.26 -10.71
N ALA A 267 -7.23 13.32 -10.41
CA ALA A 267 -6.96 12.90 -9.04
C ALA A 267 -6.46 14.05 -8.15
N PHE A 268 -5.59 14.91 -8.70
CA PHE A 268 -5.12 16.10 -8.02
C PHE A 268 -6.25 17.08 -7.71
N LYS A 269 -7.12 17.36 -8.69
CA LYS A 269 -8.30 18.22 -8.49
C LYS A 269 -9.24 17.64 -7.43
N ASP A 270 -9.53 16.34 -7.52
CA ASP A 270 -10.44 15.66 -6.61
C ASP A 270 -9.87 15.62 -5.18
N ALA A 271 -8.56 15.39 -5.01
CA ALA A 271 -7.91 15.41 -3.71
C ALA A 271 -8.03 16.79 -3.03
N ASN A 272 -7.92 17.86 -3.80
CA ASN A 272 -8.12 19.22 -3.29
C ASN A 272 -9.58 19.50 -2.91
N ALA A 273 -10.54 19.09 -3.74
CA ALA A 273 -11.96 19.23 -3.43
C ALA A 273 -12.37 18.41 -2.19
N LEU A 274 -11.92 17.15 -2.09
CA LEU A 274 -12.13 16.31 -0.91
C LEU A 274 -11.57 16.95 0.36
N PHE A 275 -10.37 17.54 0.27
CA PHE A 275 -9.77 18.22 1.41
C PHE A 275 -10.60 19.43 1.85
N GLU A 276 -11.06 20.26 0.90
CA GLU A 276 -11.89 21.44 1.20
C GLU A 276 -13.23 21.05 1.83
N GLU A 277 -13.91 20.04 1.27
CA GLU A 277 -15.17 19.52 1.82
C GLU A 277 -14.98 18.90 3.21
N LEU A 278 -13.93 18.10 3.39
CA LEU A 278 -13.64 17.46 4.66
C LEU A 278 -13.25 18.49 5.73
N LEU A 279 -12.45 19.50 5.36
CA LEU A 279 -12.10 20.59 6.27
C LEU A 279 -13.33 21.36 6.72
N TRP A 280 -14.23 21.68 5.79
CA TRP A 280 -15.52 22.29 6.14
C TRP A 280 -16.33 21.40 7.08
N TYR A 281 -16.46 20.11 6.77
CA TYR A 281 -17.16 19.16 7.61
C TYR A 281 -16.59 19.12 9.04
N VAL A 282 -15.26 19.11 9.20
CA VAL A 282 -14.59 19.18 10.50
C VAL A 282 -14.87 20.50 11.23
N MET A 283 -14.88 21.63 10.51
CA MET A 283 -15.20 22.95 11.07
C MET A 283 -16.66 23.09 11.51
N ASP A 284 -17.58 22.41 10.84
CA ASP A 284 -19.01 22.40 11.18
C ASP A 284 -19.32 21.44 12.34
N HIS A 285 -18.46 20.43 12.55
CA HIS A 285 -18.62 19.39 13.57
C HIS A 285 -17.49 19.43 14.61
N THR A 286 -17.23 20.61 15.18
CA THR A 286 -16.19 20.77 16.22
C THR A 286 -16.58 20.20 17.58
N ASP A 287 -17.86 19.88 17.80
CA ASP A 287 -18.32 19.22 19.02
C ASP A 287 -18.05 17.72 18.92
N THR A 288 -16.81 17.33 19.22
CA THR A 288 -16.36 15.93 19.20
C THR A 288 -16.70 15.20 20.51
N LEU A 289 -17.52 15.78 21.40
CA LEU A 289 -17.89 15.13 22.65
C LEU A 289 -18.82 13.96 22.34
N LYS A 290 -18.48 12.78 22.86
CA LYS A 290 -19.34 11.60 22.82
C LYS A 290 -20.67 11.82 23.59
N TYR A 291 -20.66 12.77 24.51
CA TYR A 291 -21.81 13.17 25.31
C TYR A 291 -21.96 14.68 25.29
N SER A 292 -23.12 15.15 24.84
CA SER A 292 -23.47 16.57 24.86
C SER A 292 -24.39 16.86 26.03
N PHE A 293 -24.24 18.04 26.62
CA PHE A 293 -25.18 18.53 27.61
C PHE A 293 -26.37 19.16 26.88
N SER A 294 -27.53 18.51 26.97
CA SER A 294 -28.76 19.10 26.47
C SER A 294 -29.22 20.20 27.44
N TYR A 295 -29.23 21.45 27.00
CA TYR A 295 -29.75 22.57 27.79
C TYR A 295 -31.26 22.50 27.99
N ASP A 296 -31.98 21.85 27.06
CA ASP A 296 -33.45 21.72 27.10
C ASP A 296 -33.90 20.67 28.12
N THR A 297 -33.15 19.56 28.24
CA THR A 297 -33.48 18.49 29.19
C THR A 297 -32.60 18.51 30.44
N LEU A 298 -31.55 19.35 30.47
CA LEU A 298 -30.54 19.43 31.52
C LEU A 298 -29.90 18.06 31.83
N THR A 299 -29.78 17.22 30.81
CA THR A 299 -29.20 15.88 30.92
C THR A 299 -28.01 15.73 29.99
N MET A 300 -27.02 14.96 30.44
CA MET A 300 -26.03 14.38 29.55
C MET A 300 -26.69 13.28 28.73
N GLY A 301 -26.66 13.42 27.41
CA GLY A 301 -27.12 12.39 26.47
C GLY A 301 -26.02 12.11 25.45
N ASP A 302 -26.14 10.97 24.76
CA ASP A 302 -25.32 10.75 23.57
C ASP A 302 -25.57 11.93 22.61
N THR A 303 -24.49 12.55 22.16
CA THR A 303 -24.54 13.56 21.09
C THR A 303 -25.22 12.90 19.88
N PRO A 304 -26.08 13.61 19.11
CA PRO A 304 -26.62 13.06 17.88
C PRO A 304 -25.48 12.42 17.08
N THR A 305 -25.61 11.12 16.76
CA THR A 305 -24.55 10.38 16.09
C THR A 305 -24.21 11.10 14.79
N GLN A 306 -23.08 11.81 14.79
CA GLN A 306 -22.56 12.51 13.62
C GLN A 306 -22.49 11.50 12.46
N ALA A 307 -23.14 11.76 11.33
CA ALA A 307 -23.06 10.85 10.19
C ALA A 307 -21.65 10.95 9.58
N PRO A 308 -21.00 9.84 9.16
CA PRO A 308 -19.69 9.92 8.50
C PRO A 308 -19.69 10.88 7.32
N PHE A 309 -18.56 11.56 7.10
CA PHE A 309 -18.32 12.41 5.95
C PHE A 309 -18.60 11.66 4.64
N VAL A 310 -19.38 12.27 3.76
CA VAL A 310 -19.67 11.75 2.41
C VAL A 310 -19.31 12.85 1.40
N PRO A 311 -18.32 12.62 0.54
CA PRO A 311 -17.97 13.57 -0.51
C PRO A 311 -19.14 13.90 -1.43
N SER A 312 -19.21 15.16 -1.88
CA SER A 312 -20.15 15.60 -2.91
C SER A 312 -19.78 15.06 -4.30
N LEU A 313 -18.47 14.84 -4.52
CA LEU A 313 -17.91 14.34 -5.76
C LEU A 313 -18.58 13.03 -6.21
N LYS A 314 -18.85 12.97 -7.52
CA LYS A 314 -19.33 11.76 -8.19
C LYS A 314 -18.22 11.15 -9.04
N LEU A 315 -18.31 9.84 -9.20
CA LEU A 315 -17.46 9.09 -10.12
C LEU A 315 -18.08 9.19 -11.50
N ASP A 316 -17.88 10.33 -12.15
CA ASP A 316 -18.22 10.53 -13.57
C ASP A 316 -17.25 9.73 -14.44
#